data_AF-A0AA47P5H4-F1
#
_entry.id   AF-A0AA47P5H4-F1
#
_cell.length_a   1.000
_cell.length_b   1.000
_cell.length_c   1.000
_cell.angle_alpha   90.00
_cell.angle_beta   90.00
_cell.angle_gamma   90.00
#
_symmetry.space_group_name_H-M   'P 1'
#
loop_
_entity.id
_entity.type
_entity.pdbx_description
1 polymer ?
#
loop_
_entity_poly.entity_id
_entity_poly.type
_entity_poly.pdbx_seq_one_letter_code
_entity_poly.pdbx_strand_id
1 'polypeptide(L)'
;MLYFNCSRLWTERCQDVLQGQPLSPSKTPNWYKERQQWTKVKRNFVPGDIVLIVDNSAPRNFWIIGRITEALPDRRGLVRQVQIKTQTSTLCRPVTKI
;
A
#
# COMPACT_ATOMS: atom_id res chain seq x y z
N MET A 1 40.10 -32.66 -33.51
CA MET A 1 40.44 -31.22 -33.51
C MET A 1 39.16 -30.48 -33.15
N LEU A 2 38.95 -30.08 -31.88
CA LEU A 2 39.36 -28.78 -31.29
C LEU A 2 38.91 -27.60 -32.18
N TYR A 3 38.22 -26.54 -31.75
CA TYR A 3 37.64 -26.03 -30.50
C TYR A 3 37.07 -24.62 -30.86
N PHE A 4 36.02 -24.13 -30.16
CA PHE A 4 35.60 -22.69 -30.03
C PHE A 4 35.15 -21.91 -31.30
N ASN A 5 34.26 -20.91 -31.30
CA ASN A 5 33.77 -19.94 -30.30
C ASN A 5 32.45 -19.33 -30.85
N CYS A 6 31.32 -19.26 -30.12
CA CYS A 6 30.86 -18.16 -29.26
C CYS A 6 31.16 -16.72 -29.75
N SER A 7 30.15 -15.84 -29.63
CA SER A 7 30.14 -14.36 -29.81
C SER A 7 29.84 -13.83 -31.21
N ARG A 8 28.64 -13.21 -31.40
CA ARG A 8 28.52 -11.94 -32.17
C ARG A 8 27.17 -11.23 -32.24
N LEU A 9 26.16 -11.51 -31.42
CA LEU A 9 24.92 -10.70 -31.42
C LEU A 9 24.39 -10.39 -30.01
N TRP A 10 25.30 -10.14 -29.06
CA TRP A 10 24.94 -9.74 -27.70
C TRP A 10 25.92 -8.69 -27.15
N THR A 11 26.09 -7.58 -27.87
CA THR A 11 27.00 -6.51 -27.44
C THR A 11 26.63 -5.09 -27.88
N GLU A 12 25.39 -4.80 -28.28
CA GLU A 12 25.02 -3.42 -28.68
C GLU A 12 23.81 -2.84 -27.93
N ARG A 13 23.50 -3.36 -26.73
CA ARG A 13 22.45 -2.79 -25.86
C ARG A 13 22.86 -2.55 -24.41
N CYS A 14 24.15 -2.66 -24.11
CA CYS A 14 24.69 -2.40 -22.76
C CYS A 14 25.66 -1.21 -22.69
N GLN A 15 25.95 -0.55 -23.81
CA GLN A 15 27.00 0.49 -23.84
C GLN A 15 26.51 1.91 -23.56
N ASP A 16 25.19 2.13 -23.51
CA ASP A 16 24.61 3.45 -23.23
C ASP A 16 24.50 3.76 -21.73
N VAL A 17 24.76 2.80 -20.85
CA VAL A 17 24.78 3.03 -19.39
C VAL A 17 26.16 3.54 -18.92
N LEU A 18 27.23 3.33 -19.69
CA LEU A 18 28.61 3.63 -19.27
C LEU A 18 29.19 4.95 -19.80
N GLN A 19 28.47 5.73 -20.62
CA GLN A 19 29.04 6.93 -21.25
C GLN A 19 28.50 8.28 -20.77
N GLY A 20 27.59 8.34 -19.79
CA GLY A 20 27.21 9.61 -19.15
C GLY A 20 26.79 10.74 -20.11
N GLN A 21 26.24 10.41 -21.28
CA GLN A 21 25.75 11.41 -22.22
C GLN A 21 24.41 11.98 -21.73
N PRO A 22 24.21 13.31 -21.75
CA PRO A 22 22.93 13.90 -21.40
C PRO A 22 21.88 13.49 -22.43
N LEU A 23 20.81 12.85 -21.97
CA LEU A 23 19.65 12.48 -22.78
C LEU A 23 19.05 13.75 -23.41
N SER A 24 18.75 13.71 -24.71
CA SER A 24 18.04 14.77 -25.42
C SER A 24 16.71 15.12 -24.73
N PRO A 25 16.26 16.39 -24.68
CA PRO A 25 15.10 16.82 -23.88
C PRO A 25 13.77 16.12 -24.20
N SER A 26 13.65 15.45 -25.35
CA SER A 26 12.43 14.77 -25.79
C SER A 26 12.32 13.30 -25.37
N LYS A 27 13.28 12.77 -24.59
CA LYS A 27 13.28 11.37 -24.13
C LYS A 27 13.68 11.26 -22.66
N THR A 28 12.86 11.76 -21.76
CA THR A 28 12.98 11.44 -20.33
C THR A 28 12.11 10.23 -19.98
N PRO A 29 12.67 9.15 -19.40
CA PRO A 29 11.87 8.06 -18.84
C PRO A 29 11.15 8.56 -17.59
N ASN A 30 9.88 8.26 -17.45
CA ASN A 30 9.00 8.64 -16.34
C ASN A 30 9.26 7.85 -15.04
N TRP A 31 10.52 7.66 -14.66
CA TRP A 31 10.92 6.90 -13.46
C TRP A 31 10.51 7.58 -12.15
N TYR A 32 10.31 8.90 -12.17
CA TYR A 32 9.75 9.64 -11.05
C TYR A 32 8.23 9.70 -11.19
N LYS A 33 7.54 8.70 -10.61
CA LYS A 33 6.11 8.82 -10.33
C LYS A 33 5.96 9.60 -9.03
N GLU A 34 5.36 10.79 -9.12
CA GLU A 34 5.01 11.58 -7.94
C GLU A 34 4.10 10.72 -7.03
N ARG A 35 4.56 10.50 -5.79
CA ARG A 35 3.84 9.68 -4.83
C ARG A 35 2.53 10.39 -4.51
N GLN A 36 1.42 9.83 -4.96
CA GLN A 36 0.09 10.32 -4.60
C GLN A 36 -0.06 10.28 -3.07
N GLN A 37 -0.15 11.46 -2.47
CA GLN A 37 -0.39 11.58 -1.04
C GLN A 37 -1.84 11.19 -0.74
N TRP A 38 -2.03 10.41 0.33
CA TRP A 38 -3.33 9.97 0.80
C TRP A 38 -4.07 11.14 1.49
N THR A 39 -4.45 12.17 0.73
CA THR A 39 -5.13 13.37 1.25
C THR A 39 -6.63 13.36 1.00
N LYS A 40 -7.13 12.37 0.25
CA LYS A 40 -8.55 12.27 -0.07
C LYS A 40 -9.35 11.81 1.15
N VAL A 41 -10.36 12.60 1.51
CA VAL A 41 -11.33 12.26 2.54
C VAL A 41 -12.03 10.96 2.13
N LYS A 42 -11.86 9.90 2.94
CA LYS A 42 -12.59 8.64 2.77
C LYS A 42 -14.00 8.77 3.35
N ARG A 43 -14.91 7.91 2.89
CA ARG A 43 -16.23 7.76 3.52
C ARG A 43 -16.06 7.39 5.00
N ASN A 44 -16.94 7.92 5.84
CA ASN A 44 -17.03 7.50 7.24
C ASN A 44 -17.47 6.02 7.31
N PHE A 45 -17.11 5.36 8.42
CA PHE A 45 -17.54 4.00 8.71
C PHE A 45 -19.03 3.97 9.08
N VAL A 46 -19.74 2.97 8.59
CA VAL A 46 -21.18 2.79 8.81
C VAL A 46 -21.41 1.48 9.58
N PRO A 47 -22.40 1.44 10.50
CA PRO A 47 -22.87 0.18 11.08
C PRO A 47 -23.13 -0.87 10.01
N GLY A 48 -22.55 -2.06 10.18
CA GLY A 48 -22.64 -3.16 9.21
C GLY A 48 -21.39 -3.38 8.35
N ASP A 49 -20.48 -2.41 8.27
CA ASP A 49 -19.21 -2.58 7.56
C ASP A 49 -18.34 -3.68 8.22
N ILE A 50 -17.65 -4.49 7.41
CA ILE A 50 -16.68 -5.49 7.86
C ILE A 50 -15.29 -4.84 7.84
N VAL A 51 -14.55 -4.96 8.94
CA VAL A 51 -13.24 -4.33 9.14
C VAL A 51 -12.20 -5.31 9.68
N LEU A 52 -10.93 -5.00 9.43
CA LEU A 52 -9.77 -5.76 9.91
C LEU A 52 -9.14 -5.01 11.09
N ILE A 53 -9.24 -5.55 12.29
CA ILE A 53 -8.68 -4.93 13.47
C ILE A 53 -7.17 -5.16 13.49
N VAL A 54 -6.41 -4.06 13.61
CA VAL A 54 -4.95 -4.10 13.76
C VAL A 54 -4.62 -4.19 15.24
N ASP A 55 -4.26 -5.39 15.70
CA ASP A 55 -3.73 -5.60 17.04
C ASP A 55 -2.21 -5.79 16.99
N ASN A 56 -1.49 -4.92 17.69
CA ASN A 56 -0.03 -4.98 17.77
C ASN A 56 0.47 -6.18 18.62
N SER A 57 -0.40 -6.76 19.46
CA SER A 57 -0.07 -7.93 20.27
C SER A 57 -0.30 -9.26 19.54
N ALA A 58 -1.00 -9.23 18.40
CA ALA A 58 -1.28 -10.43 17.64
C ALA A 58 -0.01 -10.93 16.93
N PRO A 59 0.18 -12.25 16.82
CA PRO A 59 1.29 -12.81 16.06
C PRO A 59 1.21 -12.36 14.59
N ARG A 60 2.38 -12.30 13.94
CA ARG A 60 2.49 -11.91 12.52
C ARG A 60 1.57 -12.78 11.67
N ASN A 61 0.79 -12.16 10.78
CA ASN A 61 -0.24 -12.76 9.91
C ASN A 61 -1.59 -13.12 10.56
N PHE A 62 -1.83 -12.72 11.81
CA PHE A 62 -3.15 -12.85 12.41
C PHE A 62 -3.93 -11.54 12.28
N TRP A 63 -4.97 -11.56 11.44
CA TRP A 63 -5.86 -10.42 11.24
C TRP A 63 -7.22 -10.72 11.85
N ILE A 64 -7.61 -9.93 12.85
CA ILE A 64 -8.91 -10.11 13.50
C ILE A 64 -9.96 -9.45 12.62
N ILE A 65 -10.96 -10.20 12.20
CA ILE A 65 -12.10 -9.67 11.43
C ILE A 65 -13.22 -9.31 12.41
N GLY A 66 -13.85 -8.16 12.18
CA GLY A 66 -15.00 -7.73 12.96
C GLY A 66 -16.02 -6.98 12.12
N ARG A 67 -17.26 -6.93 12.61
CA ARG A 67 -18.34 -6.14 12.02
C ARG A 67 -18.60 -4.92 12.89
N ILE A 68 -18.69 -3.75 12.30
CA ILE A 68 -19.03 -2.53 13.02
C ILE A 68 -20.49 -2.61 13.45
N THR A 69 -20.74 -2.48 14.75
CA THR A 69 -22.09 -2.40 15.33
C THR A 69 -22.52 -0.95 15.42
N GLU A 70 -21.63 -0.07 15.86
CA GLU A 70 -21.91 1.35 16.05
C GLU A 70 -20.71 2.20 15.67
N ALA A 71 -20.97 3.36 15.06
CA ALA A 71 -19.96 4.37 14.77
C ALA A 71 -20.21 5.58 15.68
N LEU A 72 -19.18 6.00 16.41
CA LEU A 72 -19.25 7.14 17.34
C LEU A 72 -18.68 8.39 16.66
N PRO A 73 -19.54 9.29 16.14
CA PRO A 73 -19.10 10.54 15.54
C PRO A 73 -18.68 11.54 16.61
N ASP A 74 -17.69 12.36 16.28
CA ASP A 74 -17.32 13.55 17.04
C ASP A 74 -18.29 14.71 16.76
N ARG A 75 -18.16 15.82 17.49
CA ARG A 75 -18.96 17.05 17.30
C ARG A 75 -18.87 17.62 15.88
N ARG A 76 -17.81 17.30 15.15
CA ARG A 76 -17.60 17.69 13.74
C ARG A 76 -18.21 16.71 12.73
N GLY A 77 -18.89 15.65 13.18
CA GLY A 77 -19.49 14.62 12.31
C GLY A 77 -18.52 13.58 11.76
N LEU A 78 -17.26 13.57 12.21
CA LEU A 78 -16.26 12.58 11.80
C LEU A 78 -16.19 11.43 12.82
N VAL A 79 -16.17 10.20 12.33
CA VAL A 79 -16.07 9.00 13.18
C VAL A 79 -14.65 8.87 13.70
N ARG A 80 -14.47 8.97 15.03
CA ARG A 80 -13.16 8.77 15.68
C ARG A 80 -13.02 7.38 16.28
N GLN A 81 -14.13 6.79 16.71
CA GLN A 81 -14.18 5.50 17.37
C GLN A 81 -15.35 4.68 16.85
N VAL A 82 -15.15 3.37 16.79
CA VAL A 82 -16.17 2.41 16.37
C VAL A 82 -16.29 1.30 17.39
N GLN A 83 -17.50 0.80 17.58
CA GLN A 83 -17.75 -0.45 18.27
C GLN A 83 -17.78 -1.58 17.24
N ILE A 84 -16.99 -2.61 17.49
CA ILE A 84 -16.77 -3.72 16.57
C ILE A 84 -17.13 -5.01 17.27
N LYS A 85 -18.05 -5.77 16.70
CA LYS A 85 -18.36 -7.12 17.13
C LYS A 85 -17.43 -8.10 16.42
N THR A 86 -16.55 -8.72 17.18
CA THR A 86 -15.76 -9.87 16.74
C THR A 86 -16.49 -11.17 17.10
N GLN A 87 -15.93 -12.32 16.72
CA GLN A 87 -16.50 -13.62 17.10
C GLN A 87 -16.55 -13.81 18.63
N THR A 88 -15.55 -13.30 19.34
CA THR A 88 -15.37 -13.56 20.77
C THR A 88 -15.89 -12.43 21.65
N SER A 89 -15.77 -11.17 21.21
CA SER A 89 -16.11 -10.02 22.04
C SER A 89 -16.48 -8.78 21.23
N THR A 90 -17.05 -7.78 21.93
CA THR A 90 -17.28 -6.45 21.37
C THR A 90 -16.15 -5.54 21.81
N LEU A 91 -15.51 -4.86 20.86
CA LEU A 91 -14.34 -4.02 21.08
C LEU A 91 -14.63 -2.58 20.65
N CYS A 92 -14.28 -1.62 21.49
CA CYS A 92 -14.30 -0.20 21.13
C CYS A 92 -12.89 0.21 20.70
N ARG A 93 -12.67 0.48 19.41
CA ARG A 93 -11.35 0.84 18.86
C ARG A 93 -11.39 2.16 18.08
N PRO A 94 -10.32 2.97 18.15
CA PRO A 94 -10.20 4.16 17.32
C PRO A 94 -10.05 3.75 15.85
N VAL A 95 -10.48 4.63 14.95
CA VAL A 95 -10.43 4.41 13.49
C VAL A 95 -9.01 4.18 12.95
N THR A 96 -7.98 4.60 13.69
CA THR A 96 -6.58 4.39 13.33
C THR A 96 -6.07 2.96 13.57
N LYS A 97 -6.85 2.13 14.26
CA LYS A 97 -6.49 0.76 14.67
C LYS A 97 -7.42 -0.32 14.08
N ILE A 98 -8.08 0.03 12.98
CA ILE A 98 -8.97 -0.81 12.16
C ILE A 98 -8.56 -0.78 10.70
#